data_AF-A0A1Y0MUD8-F1
#
_entry.id   AF-A0A1Y0MUD8-F1
#
_cell.length_a   1.000
_cell.length_b   1.000
_cell.length_c   1.000
_cell.angle_alpha   90.00
_cell.angle_beta   90.00
_cell.angle_gamma   90.00
#
_symmetry.space_group_name_H-M   'P 1'
#
loop_
_entity.id
_entity.type
_entity.pdbx_description
1 polymer ?
#
loop_
_entity_poly.entity_id
_entity_poly.type
_entity_poly.pdbx_seq_one_letter_code
_entity_poly.pdbx_strand_id
1 'polypeptide(L)'
;MKEDIQWYEFIINNWTQIIFILGIIGFIIKLFIDWDIKKREISFAKIQESKLIEAKEFFRSYQSLRISLQYFLNQTEFGKHSDEIFNKIRDEIRDNYVDFDYKCMTLKLFMETKDIEIIENILTNCESIRMDIERWHIYKDSITKPEGWNKLPEVRGEKFSKTLPSLIKLIETSLRKSYNL
;
A
#
# COMPACT_ATOMS: atom_id res chain seq x y z
N MET A 1 34.40 54.14 -25.27
CA MET A 1 33.82 55.14 -26.20
C MET A 1 33.89 54.75 -27.66
N LYS A 2 35.05 54.45 -28.27
CA LYS A 2 35.09 53.99 -29.69
C LYS A 2 34.57 52.56 -29.90
N GLU A 3 34.82 51.66 -28.95
CA GLU A 3 34.33 50.26 -29.01
C GLU A 3 32.81 50.16 -28.82
N ASP A 4 32.21 51.02 -27.99
CA ASP A 4 30.76 51.04 -27.76
C ASP A 4 29.97 51.44 -29.02
N ILE A 5 30.54 52.36 -29.82
CA ILE A 5 29.94 52.84 -31.07
C ILE A 5 29.96 51.73 -32.14
N GLN A 6 31.05 50.94 -32.20
CA GLN A 6 31.18 49.82 -33.13
C GLN A 6 30.23 48.66 -32.78
N TRP A 7 30.05 48.37 -31.49
CA TRP A 7 29.06 47.37 -31.04
C TRP A 7 27.63 47.78 -31.36
N TYR A 8 27.30 49.06 -31.19
CA TYR A 8 25.97 49.58 -31.46
C TYR A 8 25.60 49.53 -32.95
N GLU A 9 26.54 49.91 -33.84
CA GLU A 9 26.35 49.80 -35.30
C GLU A 9 26.21 48.34 -35.75
N PHE A 10 26.98 47.41 -35.17
CA PHE A 10 26.86 45.98 -35.46
C PHE A 10 25.48 45.42 -35.11
N ILE A 11 24.94 45.79 -33.93
CA ILE A 11 23.62 45.35 -33.48
C ILE A 11 22.51 45.93 -34.37
N ILE A 12 22.59 47.21 -34.75
CA ILE A 12 21.57 47.83 -35.62
C ILE A 12 21.59 47.21 -37.03
N ASN A 13 22.78 47.01 -37.60
CA ASN A 13 22.91 46.46 -38.96
C ASN A 13 22.49 44.98 -39.06
N ASN A 14 22.56 44.22 -37.96
CA ASN A 14 22.22 42.79 -37.93
C ASN A 14 21.04 42.46 -37.01
N TRP A 15 20.26 43.46 -36.58
CA TRP A 15 19.23 43.31 -35.55
C TRP A 15 18.23 42.19 -35.86
N THR A 16 17.76 42.10 -37.10
CA THR A 16 16.82 41.08 -37.56
C THR A 16 17.40 39.66 -37.45
N GLN A 17 18.69 39.49 -37.78
CA GLN A 17 19.38 38.20 -37.69
C GLN A 17 19.59 37.80 -36.22
N ILE A 18 19.93 38.76 -35.35
CA ILE A 18 20.10 38.54 -33.92
C ILE A 18 18.78 38.05 -33.29
N ILE A 19 17.64 38.68 -33.60
CA ILE A 19 16.33 38.19 -33.12
C ILE A 19 16.03 36.79 -33.63
N PHE A 20 16.30 36.51 -34.90
CA PHE A 20 16.01 35.21 -35.50
C PHE A 20 16.81 34.09 -34.82
N ILE A 21 18.11 34.33 -34.56
CA ILE A 21 18.98 33.41 -33.83
C ILE A 21 18.49 33.22 -32.39
N LEU A 22 18.13 34.30 -31.68
CA LEU A 22 17.56 34.22 -30.34
C LEU A 22 16.23 33.46 -30.31
N GLY A 23 15.38 33.64 -31.34
CA GLY A 23 14.13 32.92 -31.51
C GLY A 23 14.34 31.41 -31.73
N ILE A 24 15.32 31.04 -32.56
CA ILE A 24 15.70 29.63 -32.75
C ILE A 24 16.23 29.02 -31.45
N ILE A 25 17.13 29.72 -30.75
CA ILE A 25 17.67 29.26 -29.46
C ILE A 25 16.55 29.08 -28.44
N GLY A 26 15.64 30.04 -28.32
CA GLY A 26 14.47 29.96 -27.44
C GLY A 26 13.54 28.80 -27.80
N PHE A 27 13.31 28.55 -29.08
CA PHE A 27 12.51 27.41 -29.55
C PHE A 27 13.16 26.07 -29.21
N ILE A 28 14.48 25.94 -29.39
CA ILE A 28 15.23 24.73 -29.04
C ILE A 28 15.17 24.49 -27.52
N ILE A 29 15.38 25.52 -26.69
CA ILE A 29 15.27 25.41 -25.22
C ILE A 29 13.86 24.98 -24.81
N LYS A 30 12.82 25.57 -25.42
CA LYS A 30 11.43 25.19 -25.16
C LYS A 30 11.19 23.71 -25.46
N LEU A 31 11.67 23.21 -26.60
CA LEU A 31 11.54 21.79 -26.96
C LEU A 31 12.17 20.86 -25.92
N PHE A 32 13.35 21.22 -25.39
CA PHE A 32 14.00 20.42 -24.34
C PHE A 32 13.20 20.42 -23.04
N ILE A 33 12.66 21.57 -22.62
CA ILE A 33 11.82 21.69 -21.42
C ILE A 33 10.53 20.87 -21.58
N ASP A 34 9.83 21.03 -22.71
CA ASP A 34 8.60 20.30 -22.99
C ASP A 34 8.84 18.78 -23.02
N TRP A 35 10.00 18.33 -23.52
CA TRP A 35 10.37 16.92 -23.51
C TRP A 35 10.66 16.39 -22.10
N ASP A 36 11.38 17.15 -21.27
CA ASP A 36 11.66 16.76 -19.88
C ASP A 36 10.37 16.69 -19.05
N ILE A 37 9.47 17.67 -19.20
CA ILE A 37 8.16 17.68 -18.53
C ILE A 37 7.36 16.44 -18.93
N LYS A 38 7.21 16.16 -20.23
CA LYS A 38 6.51 14.96 -20.71
C LYS A 38 7.11 13.68 -20.18
N LYS A 39 8.44 13.58 -20.11
CA LYS A 39 9.12 12.38 -19.58
C LYS A 39 8.83 12.19 -18.09
N ARG A 40 8.82 13.26 -17.30
CA ARG A 40 8.47 13.23 -15.88
C ARG A 40 7.01 12.84 -15.66
N GLU A 41 6.10 13.42 -16.45
CA GLU A 41 4.67 13.06 -16.41
C GLU A 41 4.44 11.58 -16.68
N ILE A 42 5.07 11.03 -17.73
CA ILE A 42 4.99 9.59 -18.06
C ILE A 42 5.55 8.72 -16.92
N SER A 43 6.68 9.11 -16.33
CA SER A 43 7.27 8.38 -15.20
C SER A 43 6.36 8.40 -13.97
N PHE A 44 5.76 9.55 -13.67
CA PHE A 44 4.85 9.70 -12.55
C PHE A 44 3.57 8.88 -12.74
N ALA A 45 3.00 8.90 -13.94
CA ALA A 45 1.84 8.07 -14.28
C ALA A 45 2.11 6.56 -14.08
N LYS A 46 3.30 6.08 -14.48
CA LYS A 46 3.71 4.68 -14.25
C LYS A 46 3.83 4.33 -12.76
N ILE A 47 4.34 5.25 -11.95
CA ILE A 47 4.44 5.05 -10.49
C ILE A 47 3.04 4.99 -9.87
N GLN A 48 2.13 5.88 -10.28
CA GLN A 48 0.74 5.85 -9.82
C GLN A 48 0.02 4.56 -10.23
N GLU A 49 0.23 4.09 -11.45
CA GLU A 49 -0.32 2.83 -11.94
C GLU A 49 0.19 1.63 -11.12
N SER A 50 1.51 1.56 -10.89
CA SER A 50 2.11 0.51 -10.05
C SER A 50 1.55 0.55 -8.62
N LYS A 51 1.45 1.74 -8.03
CA LYS A 51 0.86 1.92 -6.69
C LYS A 51 -0.58 1.37 -6.64
N LEU A 52 -1.39 1.64 -7.67
CA LEU A 52 -2.78 1.19 -7.75
C LEU A 52 -2.88 -0.33 -7.84
N ILE A 53 -1.98 -0.97 -8.59
CA ILE A 53 -1.89 -2.42 -8.69
C ILE A 53 -1.57 -3.02 -7.32
N GLU A 54 -0.53 -2.51 -6.65
CA GLU A 54 -0.11 -3.01 -5.34
C GLU A 54 -1.18 -2.80 -4.26
N ALA A 55 -1.89 -1.67 -4.30
CA ALA A 55 -3.01 -1.43 -3.39
C ALA A 55 -4.15 -2.45 -3.59
N LYS A 56 -4.50 -2.77 -4.84
CA LYS A 56 -5.53 -3.78 -5.14
C LYS A 56 -5.11 -5.17 -4.66
N GLU A 57 -3.86 -5.54 -4.90
CA GLU A 57 -3.28 -6.81 -4.46
C GLU A 57 -3.25 -6.93 -2.94
N PHE A 58 -2.88 -5.85 -2.24
CA PHE A 58 -2.98 -5.76 -0.78
C PHE A 58 -4.42 -6.00 -0.28
N PHE A 59 -5.42 -5.30 -0.84
CA PHE A 59 -6.81 -5.48 -0.41
C PHE A 59 -7.31 -6.89 -0.71
N ARG A 60 -6.93 -7.47 -1.84
CA ARG A 60 -7.30 -8.84 -2.20
C ARG A 60 -6.72 -9.85 -1.20
N SER A 61 -5.43 -9.73 -0.90
CA SER A 61 -4.73 -10.60 0.05
C SER A 61 -5.30 -10.48 1.47
N TYR A 62 -5.57 -9.25 1.92
CA TYR A 62 -6.28 -9.01 3.18
C TYR A 62 -7.64 -9.73 3.22
N GLN A 63 -8.44 -9.63 2.15
CA GLN A 63 -9.75 -10.28 2.11
C GLN A 63 -9.63 -11.81 2.18
N SER A 64 -8.67 -12.41 1.47
CA SER A 64 -8.38 -13.84 1.55
C SER A 64 -8.05 -14.26 2.98
N LEU A 65 -7.09 -13.59 3.63
CA LEU A 65 -6.71 -13.87 5.01
C LEU A 65 -7.89 -13.69 5.98
N ARG A 66 -8.66 -12.61 5.83
CA ARG A 66 -9.86 -12.32 6.63
C ARG A 66 -10.89 -13.45 6.51
N ILE A 67 -11.13 -13.93 5.30
CA ILE A 67 -12.09 -15.02 5.04
C ILE A 67 -11.60 -16.31 5.70
N SER A 68 -10.32 -16.70 5.55
CA SER A 68 -9.81 -17.93 6.15
C SER A 68 -9.83 -17.87 7.69
N LEU A 69 -9.49 -16.72 8.29
CA LEU A 69 -9.60 -16.54 9.74
C LEU A 69 -11.06 -16.53 10.22
N GLN A 70 -11.99 -15.94 9.47
CA GLN A 70 -13.42 -15.99 9.77
C GLN A 70 -13.95 -17.41 9.66
N TYR A 71 -13.54 -18.16 8.63
CA TYR A 71 -13.87 -19.56 8.49
C TYR A 71 -13.36 -20.36 9.68
N PHE A 72 -12.11 -20.12 10.09
CA PHE A 72 -11.53 -20.77 11.26
C PHE A 72 -12.30 -20.48 12.54
N LEU A 73 -12.69 -19.22 12.76
CA LEU A 73 -13.58 -18.84 13.86
C LEU A 73 -14.94 -19.53 13.81
N ASN A 74 -15.58 -19.60 12.65
CA ASN A 74 -16.89 -20.24 12.54
C ASN A 74 -16.79 -21.75 12.82
N GLN A 75 -15.70 -22.38 12.39
CA GLN A 75 -15.43 -23.80 12.66
C GLN A 75 -15.24 -24.07 14.16
N THR A 76 -14.78 -23.09 14.95
CA THR A 76 -14.77 -23.20 16.42
C THR A 76 -16.16 -23.12 17.06
N GLU A 77 -17.14 -22.51 16.39
CA GLU A 77 -18.50 -22.28 16.92
C GLU A 77 -19.43 -23.48 16.76
N PHE A 78 -19.37 -24.15 15.61
CA PHE A 78 -20.37 -25.16 15.23
C PHE A 78 -19.97 -26.61 15.56
N GLY A 79 -18.85 -26.83 16.24
CA GLY A 79 -18.47 -28.13 16.80
C GLY A 79 -17.50 -28.96 15.92
N LYS A 80 -16.91 -30.00 16.55
CA LYS A 80 -15.72 -30.75 16.11
C LYS A 80 -15.75 -31.18 14.64
N HIS A 81 -15.02 -30.44 13.82
CA HIS A 81 -14.41 -30.98 12.61
C HIS A 81 -13.13 -31.73 12.99
N SER A 82 -12.76 -32.77 12.22
CA SER A 82 -11.57 -33.58 12.46
C SER A 82 -10.30 -32.72 12.54
N ASP A 83 -9.26 -33.21 13.21
CA ASP A 83 -7.96 -32.53 13.25
C ASP A 83 -7.40 -32.28 11.84
N GLU A 84 -7.78 -33.11 10.87
CA GLU A 84 -7.46 -32.94 9.45
C GLU A 84 -8.07 -31.66 8.85
N ILE A 85 -9.35 -31.37 9.12
CA ILE A 85 -9.98 -30.12 8.66
C ILE A 85 -9.33 -28.92 9.33
N PHE A 86 -9.03 -29.02 10.63
CA PHE A 86 -8.33 -27.98 11.36
C PHE A 86 -6.94 -27.69 10.80
N ASN A 87 -6.16 -28.74 10.53
CA ASN A 87 -4.82 -28.62 9.93
C ASN A 87 -4.89 -27.99 8.54
N LYS A 88 -5.85 -28.41 7.71
CA LYS A 88 -6.07 -27.80 6.39
C LYS A 88 -6.34 -26.29 6.47
N ILE A 89 -7.22 -25.87 7.39
CA ILE A 89 -7.53 -24.45 7.60
C ILE A 89 -6.30 -23.69 8.10
N ARG A 90 -5.51 -24.32 8.98
CA ARG A 90 -4.28 -23.73 9.51
C ARG A 90 -3.24 -23.49 8.41
N ASP A 91 -3.06 -24.46 7.52
CA ASP A 91 -2.17 -24.34 6.37
C ASP A 91 -2.66 -23.22 5.43
N GLU A 92 -3.97 -23.15 5.17
CA GLU A 92 -4.57 -22.09 4.34
C GLU A 92 -4.36 -20.69 4.97
N ILE A 93 -4.55 -20.55 6.29
CA ILE A 93 -4.27 -19.29 6.99
C ILE A 93 -2.80 -18.93 6.89
N ARG A 94 -1.89 -19.90 7.04
CA ARG A 94 -0.45 -19.66 6.95
C ARG A 94 -0.07 -19.15 5.56
N ASP A 95 -0.55 -19.80 4.51
CA ASP A 95 -0.28 -19.40 3.13
C ASP A 95 -0.84 -18.00 2.85
N ASN A 96 -2.08 -17.73 3.27
CA ASN A 96 -2.69 -16.41 3.12
C ASN A 96 -2.00 -15.33 3.98
N TYR A 97 -1.45 -15.69 5.14
CA TYR A 97 -0.70 -14.76 5.98
C TYR A 97 0.64 -14.40 5.34
N VAL A 98 1.36 -15.38 4.80
CA VAL A 98 2.64 -15.15 4.11
C VAL A 98 2.43 -14.29 2.86
N ASP A 99 1.40 -14.56 2.06
CA ASP A 99 1.04 -13.70 0.93
C ASP A 99 0.69 -12.28 1.43
N PHE A 100 -0.11 -12.16 2.47
CA PHE A 100 -0.51 -10.86 3.01
C PHE A 100 0.66 -10.05 3.55
N ASP A 101 1.58 -10.67 4.27
CA ASP A 101 2.80 -10.02 4.76
C ASP A 101 3.67 -9.52 3.60
N TYR A 102 3.83 -10.34 2.56
CA TYR A 102 4.53 -9.93 1.35
C TYR A 102 3.85 -8.73 0.67
N LYS A 103 2.52 -8.73 0.50
CA LYS A 103 1.79 -7.58 -0.06
C LYS A 103 1.90 -6.34 0.82
N CYS A 104 1.94 -6.50 2.15
CA CYS A 104 2.18 -5.40 3.07
C CYS A 104 3.57 -4.78 2.86
N MET A 105 4.62 -5.60 2.74
CA MET A 105 5.98 -5.12 2.47
C MET A 105 6.05 -4.30 1.18
N THR A 106 5.44 -4.79 0.10
CA THR A 106 5.44 -4.08 -1.19
C THR A 106 4.65 -2.79 -1.12
N LEU A 107 3.47 -2.78 -0.46
CA LEU A 107 2.66 -1.58 -0.32
C LEU A 107 3.38 -0.48 0.50
N LYS A 108 4.10 -0.87 1.56
CA LYS A 108 4.85 0.05 2.43
C LYS A 108 5.88 0.90 1.66
N LEU A 109 6.43 0.40 0.54
CA LEU A 109 7.35 1.16 -0.31
C LEU A 109 6.73 2.42 -0.92
N PHE A 110 5.40 2.51 -0.97
CA PHE A 110 4.65 3.62 -1.58
C PHE A 110 3.84 4.43 -0.55
N MET A 111 4.04 4.18 0.74
CA MET A 111 3.25 4.73 1.84
C MET A 111 4.04 5.71 2.69
N GLU A 112 3.33 6.67 3.31
CA GLU A 112 3.90 7.54 4.32
C GLU A 112 4.09 6.76 5.64
N THR A 113 5.01 7.19 6.50
CA THR A 113 5.32 6.54 7.78
C THR A 113 4.09 6.28 8.64
N LYS A 114 3.15 7.24 8.69
CA LYS A 114 1.89 7.10 9.44
C LYS A 114 1.02 5.93 8.93
N ASP A 115 1.03 5.68 7.62
CA ASP A 115 0.25 4.61 7.01
C ASP A 115 0.97 3.27 7.14
N ILE A 116 2.32 3.27 7.13
CA ILE A 116 3.13 2.10 7.44
C ILE A 116 2.79 1.57 8.84
N GLU A 117 2.71 2.43 9.85
CA GLU A 117 2.32 2.05 11.22
C GLU A 117 0.93 1.39 11.27
N ILE A 118 -0.03 1.90 10.47
CA ILE A 118 -1.36 1.30 10.37
C ILE A 118 -1.28 -0.10 9.73
N ILE A 119 -0.44 -0.29 8.70
CA ILE A 119 -0.22 -1.61 8.09
C ILE A 119 0.39 -2.59 9.11
N GLU A 120 1.37 -2.17 9.90
CA GLU A 120 1.94 -3.02 10.97
C GLU A 120 0.91 -3.38 12.03
N ASN A 121 0.03 -2.45 12.38
CA ASN A 121 -1.07 -2.71 13.30
C ASN A 121 -2.06 -3.74 12.72
N ILE A 122 -2.32 -3.72 11.42
CA ILE A 122 -3.16 -4.73 10.77
C ILE A 122 -2.50 -6.10 10.87
N LEU A 123 -1.22 -6.22 10.50
CA LEU A 123 -0.46 -7.48 10.58
C LEU A 123 -0.45 -8.04 12.00
N THR A 124 -0.17 -7.19 12.99
CA THR A 124 -0.15 -7.55 14.41
C THR A 124 -1.51 -8.04 14.89
N ASN A 125 -2.60 -7.38 14.47
CA ASN A 125 -3.96 -7.82 14.82
C ASN A 125 -4.31 -9.17 14.17
N CYS A 126 -4.00 -9.37 12.89
CA CYS A 126 -4.22 -10.64 12.21
C CYS A 126 -3.47 -11.80 12.89
N GLU A 127 -2.20 -11.57 13.25
CA GLU A 127 -1.39 -12.58 13.94
C GLU A 127 -1.91 -12.85 15.36
N SER A 128 -2.28 -11.81 16.10
CA SER A 128 -2.90 -11.98 17.42
C SER A 128 -4.18 -12.80 17.36
N ILE A 129 -5.03 -12.57 16.36
CA ILE A 129 -6.24 -13.37 16.17
C ILE A 129 -5.90 -14.83 15.89
N ARG A 130 -4.95 -15.10 14.98
CA ARG A 130 -4.48 -16.47 14.68
C ARG A 130 -4.05 -17.18 15.97
N MET A 131 -3.21 -16.54 16.78
CA MET A 131 -2.72 -17.08 18.04
C MET A 131 -3.84 -17.30 19.07
N ASP A 132 -4.80 -16.39 19.18
CA ASP A 132 -5.93 -16.51 20.11
C ASP A 132 -6.84 -17.69 19.75
N ILE A 133 -7.05 -17.96 18.46
CA ILE A 133 -7.82 -19.11 17.98
C ILE A 133 -7.05 -20.42 18.21
N GLU A 134 -5.74 -20.46 17.90
CA GLU A 134 -4.90 -21.64 18.17
C GLU A 134 -4.87 -21.97 19.66
N ARG A 135 -4.73 -20.95 20.52
CA ARG A 135 -4.76 -21.12 21.97
C ARG A 135 -6.08 -21.71 22.43
N TRP A 136 -7.20 -21.19 21.95
CA TRP A 136 -8.51 -21.77 22.25
C TRP A 136 -8.57 -23.25 21.84
N HIS A 137 -8.11 -23.59 20.64
CA HIS A 137 -8.15 -24.95 20.12
C HIS A 137 -7.35 -25.94 20.99
N ILE A 138 -6.16 -25.55 21.44
CA ILE A 138 -5.29 -26.38 22.30
C ILE A 138 -5.95 -26.63 23.67
N TYR A 139 -6.54 -25.59 24.28
CA TYR A 139 -6.99 -25.66 25.67
C TYR A 139 -8.49 -25.96 25.85
N LYS A 140 -9.29 -26.02 24.77
CA LYS A 140 -10.75 -26.24 24.86
C LYS A 140 -11.11 -27.52 25.64
N ASP A 141 -10.36 -28.59 25.42
CA ASP A 141 -10.55 -29.92 26.02
C ASP A 141 -9.56 -30.21 27.17
N SER A 142 -8.71 -29.23 27.54
CA SER A 142 -7.73 -29.39 28.62
C SER A 142 -8.40 -29.32 30.00
N ILE A 143 -7.93 -30.16 30.93
CA ILE A 143 -8.35 -30.20 32.34
C ILE A 143 -7.89 -28.94 33.08
N THR A 144 -6.71 -28.43 32.74
CA THR A 144 -6.14 -27.20 33.31
C THR A 144 -6.03 -26.14 32.22
N LYS A 145 -6.86 -25.10 32.34
CA LYS A 145 -6.94 -24.02 31.36
C LYS A 145 -6.23 -22.77 31.90
N PRO A 146 -5.27 -22.19 31.16
CA PRO A 146 -4.58 -20.97 31.58
C PRO A 146 -5.53 -19.77 31.57
N GLU A 147 -5.20 -18.72 32.30
CA GLU A 147 -5.97 -17.47 32.25
C GLU A 147 -5.95 -16.86 30.84
N GLY A 148 -7.10 -16.36 30.38
CA GLY A 148 -7.23 -15.81 29.03
C GLY A 148 -7.07 -16.86 27.91
N TRP A 149 -7.32 -18.15 28.18
CA TRP A 149 -7.33 -19.20 27.16
C TRP A 149 -8.43 -19.00 26.11
N ASN A 150 -9.56 -18.41 26.50
CA ASN A 150 -10.69 -18.14 25.62
C ASN A 150 -10.84 -16.64 25.36
N LYS A 151 -10.22 -16.18 24.26
CA LYS A 151 -10.38 -14.82 23.74
C LYS A 151 -11.29 -14.74 22.50
N LEU A 152 -11.99 -15.82 22.15
CA LEU A 152 -12.85 -15.84 20.98
C LEU A 152 -13.94 -14.75 20.99
N PRO A 153 -14.58 -14.42 22.14
CA PRO A 153 -15.55 -13.32 22.18
C PRO A 153 -14.94 -11.95 21.84
N GLU A 154 -13.75 -11.65 22.37
CA GLU A 154 -12.98 -10.43 22.08
C GLU A 154 -12.59 -10.39 20.59
N VAL A 155 -12.04 -11.50 20.08
CA VAL A 155 -11.65 -11.63 18.68
C VAL A 155 -12.82 -11.33 17.74
N ARG A 156 -14.02 -11.87 18.01
CA ARG A 156 -15.22 -11.63 17.20
C ARG A 156 -15.78 -10.22 17.37
N GLY A 157 -16.01 -9.79 18.62
CA GLY A 157 -16.75 -8.59 18.95
C GLY A 157 -15.95 -7.29 18.86
N GLU A 158 -14.62 -7.39 18.86
CA GLU A 158 -13.72 -6.24 18.83
C GLU A 158 -12.77 -6.30 17.64
N LYS A 159 -11.89 -7.32 17.58
CA LYS A 159 -10.82 -7.34 16.57
C LYS A 159 -11.35 -7.45 15.14
N PHE A 160 -12.24 -8.41 14.86
CA PHE A 160 -12.79 -8.62 13.51
C PHE A 160 -13.85 -7.62 13.09
N SER A 161 -14.75 -7.26 14.01
CA SER A 161 -15.92 -6.44 13.68
C SER A 161 -15.65 -4.94 13.75
N LYS A 162 -14.63 -4.50 14.51
CA LYS A 162 -14.35 -3.08 14.73
C LYS A 162 -12.93 -2.69 14.32
N THR A 163 -11.91 -3.31 14.92
CA THR A 163 -10.51 -2.85 14.80
C THR A 163 -9.93 -3.08 13.41
N LEU A 164 -10.01 -4.29 12.87
CA LEU A 164 -9.49 -4.58 11.52
C LEU A 164 -10.18 -3.74 10.43
N PRO A 165 -11.53 -3.66 10.39
CA PRO A 165 -12.22 -2.82 9.41
C PRO A 165 -11.87 -1.33 9.53
N SER A 166 -11.69 -0.80 10.75
CA SER A 166 -11.35 0.61 10.94
C SER A 166 -9.95 0.93 10.42
N LEU A 167 -8.96 0.08 10.72
CA LEU A 167 -7.59 0.23 10.22
C LEU A 167 -7.53 0.14 8.69
N ILE A 168 -8.25 -0.82 8.09
CA ILE A 168 -8.34 -0.97 6.64
C ILE A 168 -8.96 0.26 5.98
N LYS A 169 -10.00 0.84 6.59
CA LYS A 169 -10.62 2.07 6.09
C LYS A 169 -9.68 3.27 6.15
N LEU A 170 -8.79 3.35 7.14
CA LEU A 170 -7.77 4.40 7.22
C LEU A 170 -6.78 4.28 6.05
N ILE A 171 -6.28 3.08 5.78
CA ILE A 171 -5.40 2.80 4.63
C ILE A 171 -6.10 3.12 3.32
N GLU A 172 -7.35 2.66 3.14
CA GLU A 172 -8.14 2.95 1.95
C GLU A 172 -8.32 4.46 1.72
N THR A 173 -8.61 5.20 2.79
CA THR A 173 -8.77 6.66 2.73
C THR A 173 -7.46 7.36 2.38
N SER A 174 -6.34 6.92 2.98
CA SER A 174 -5.02 7.49 2.67
C SER A 174 -4.63 7.23 1.21
N LEU A 175 -4.82 5.99 0.75
CA LEU A 175 -4.58 5.60 -0.63
C LEU A 175 -5.42 6.44 -1.61
N ARG A 176 -6.73 6.59 -1.36
CA ARG A 176 -7.62 7.43 -2.19
C ARG A 176 -7.14 8.89 -2.27
N LYS A 177 -6.71 9.48 -1.15
CA LYS A 177 -6.11 10.83 -1.14
C LYS A 177 -4.84 10.91 -1.98
N SER A 178 -4.04 9.84 -1.99
CA SER A 178 -2.81 9.81 -2.79
C SER A 178 -3.04 9.64 -4.30
N TYR A 179 -4.22 9.15 -4.71
CA TYR A 179 -4.61 9.02 -6.12
C TYR A 179 -5.37 10.23 -6.65
N ASN A 180 -6.16 10.89 -5.81
CA ASN A 180 -6.85 12.13 -6.16
C ASN A 180 -5.88 13.31 -6.02
N LEU A 181 -5.19 13.64 -7.11
CA LEU A 181 -4.60 14.97 -7.32
C LEU A 181 -5.70 16.01 -7.52
#